data_AF-A0A1F7RSH5-F1
#
_entry.id   AF-A0A1F7RSH5-F1
#
_cell.length_a   1.000
_cell.length_b   1.000
_cell.length_c   1.000
_cell.angle_alpha   90.00
_cell.angle_beta   90.00
_cell.angle_gamma   90.00
#
_symmetry.space_group_name_H-M   'P 1'
#
loop_
_entity.id
_entity.type
_entity.pdbx_description
1 polymer ?
#
loop_
_entity_poly.entity_id
_entity_poly.type
_entity_poly.pdbx_seq_one_letter_code
_entity_poly.pdbx_strand_id
1 'polypeptide(L)'
;MTRRINPQDRVDELGDASVPFKFDVHSLIFSNNATELEYNLHKQLNNKKINKVNLRKEFFNTTIDELEDLVYSLEPSAEFNRTMLAEQYYQSMAVDEVPENVNIIDDENVGEDDE
;
A
#
# COMPACT_ATOMS: atom_id res chain seq x y z
N MET A 1 -7.48 -5.37 -7.07
CA MET A 1 -7.09 -6.78 -7.34
C MET A 1 -6.18 -6.90 -8.57
N THR A 2 -5.38 -7.97 -8.70
CA THR A 2 -4.52 -8.24 -9.88
C THR A 2 -4.43 -9.74 -10.19
N ARG A 3 -4.12 -10.09 -11.45
CA ARG A 3 -3.80 -11.46 -11.92
C ARG A 3 -2.37 -11.57 -12.44
N ARG A 4 -1.54 -10.54 -12.22
CA ARG A 4 -0.16 -10.51 -12.66
C ARG A 4 0.66 -11.55 -11.91
N ILE A 5 1.73 -12.01 -12.54
CA ILE A 5 2.70 -12.91 -11.92
C ILE A 5 3.43 -12.21 -10.78
N ASN A 6 3.82 -10.95 -11.00
CA ASN A 6 4.30 -10.06 -9.95
C ASN A 6 3.18 -9.09 -9.55
N PRO A 7 2.58 -9.24 -8.36
CA PRO A 7 1.57 -8.31 -7.89
C PRO A 7 2.14 -6.91 -7.60
N GLN A 8 3.44 -6.79 -7.29
CA GLN A 8 4.09 -5.53 -6.95
C GLN A 8 4.04 -4.52 -8.12
N ASP A 9 4.26 -4.97 -9.36
CA ASP A 9 4.17 -4.10 -10.55
C ASP A 9 2.84 -3.35 -10.62
N ARG A 10 1.74 -3.97 -10.17
CA ARG A 10 0.43 -3.33 -10.17
C ARG A 10 0.32 -2.26 -9.09
N VAL A 11 0.93 -2.49 -7.92
CA VAL A 11 0.97 -1.51 -6.82
C VAL A 11 1.77 -0.30 -7.25
N ASP A 12 2.94 -0.51 -7.87
CA ASP A 12 3.82 0.57 -8.31
C ASP A 12 3.15 1.46 -9.36
N GLU A 13 2.45 0.87 -10.34
CA GLU A 13 1.65 1.62 -11.32
C GLU A 13 0.52 2.46 -10.70
N LEU A 14 -0.08 1.98 -9.60
CA LEU A 14 -1.12 2.73 -8.90
C LEU A 14 -0.53 3.94 -8.17
N GLY A 15 0.67 3.78 -7.61
CA GLY A 15 1.38 4.79 -6.85
C GLY A 15 1.90 5.93 -7.73
N ASP A 16 2.65 5.57 -8.77
CA ASP A 16 3.45 6.48 -9.59
C ASP A 16 2.62 7.63 -10.20
N ALA A 17 1.38 7.36 -10.59
CA ALA A 17 0.52 8.37 -11.21
C ALA A 17 -0.29 9.23 -10.23
N SER A 18 -0.38 8.85 -8.94
CA SER A 18 -1.48 9.33 -8.06
C SER A 18 -1.06 9.86 -6.70
N VAL A 19 0.14 9.57 -6.20
CA VAL A 19 0.59 9.93 -4.85
C VAL A 19 2.07 10.38 -4.84
N PRO A 20 2.50 11.20 -3.86
CA PRO A 20 3.86 11.74 -3.83
C PRO A 20 4.95 10.73 -3.42
N PHE A 21 4.57 9.59 -2.85
CA PHE A 21 5.47 8.54 -2.39
C PHE A 21 4.93 7.18 -2.81
N LYS A 22 5.80 6.17 -2.94
CA LYS A 22 5.38 4.79 -3.20
C LYS A 22 4.50 4.28 -2.06
N PHE A 23 3.66 3.29 -2.37
CA PHE A 23 2.84 2.64 -1.36
C PHE A 23 3.65 1.64 -0.55
N ASP A 24 3.52 1.74 0.76
CA ASP A 24 3.87 0.65 1.65
C ASP A 24 2.82 -0.45 1.55
N VAL A 25 3.26 -1.67 1.20
CA VAL A 25 2.39 -2.83 1.06
C VAL A 25 2.36 -3.61 2.37
N HIS A 26 1.24 -3.52 3.09
CA HIS A 26 1.03 -4.26 4.33
C HIS A 26 0.61 -5.71 4.11
N SER A 27 -0.02 -6.06 2.98
CA SER A 27 -0.51 -7.43 2.76
C SER A 27 -0.70 -7.72 1.27
N LEU A 28 -0.34 -8.94 0.87
CA LEU A 28 -0.68 -9.54 -0.42
C LEU A 28 -1.56 -10.76 -0.19
N ILE A 29 -2.88 -10.58 -0.34
CA ILE A 29 -3.85 -11.64 -0.04
C ILE A 29 -4.16 -12.46 -1.29
N PHE A 30 -3.79 -13.75 -1.25
CA PHE A 30 -4.16 -14.71 -2.28
C PHE A 30 -5.50 -15.35 -1.94
N SER A 31 -6.55 -14.98 -2.66
CA SER A 31 -7.90 -15.52 -2.45
C SER A 31 -8.45 -16.18 -3.72
N ASN A 32 -9.13 -17.31 -3.55
CA ASN A 32 -9.87 -17.98 -4.61
C ASN A 32 -11.07 -17.16 -5.08
N ASN A 33 -11.62 -16.30 -4.21
CA ASN A 33 -12.73 -15.40 -4.52
C ASN A 33 -12.38 -13.95 -4.17
N ALA A 34 -11.34 -13.41 -4.81
CA ALA A 34 -10.87 -12.06 -4.57
C ALA A 34 -11.97 -10.99 -4.72
N THR A 35 -12.93 -11.17 -5.65
CA THR A 35 -14.03 -10.23 -5.85
C THR A 35 -14.94 -10.11 -4.62
N GLU A 36 -15.24 -11.22 -3.96
CA GLU A 36 -16.05 -11.22 -2.74
C GLU A 36 -15.28 -10.60 -1.57
N LEU A 37 -13.99 -10.92 -1.43
CA LEU A 37 -13.13 -10.31 -0.41
C LEU A 37 -13.05 -8.79 -0.58
N GLU A 38 -12.77 -8.30 -1.79
CA GLU A 38 -12.71 -6.87 -2.11
C GLU A 38 -14.05 -6.18 -1.82
N TYR A 39 -15.16 -6.79 -2.24
CA TYR A 39 -16.49 -6.26 -1.95
C TYR A 39 -16.74 -6.12 -0.45
N ASN A 40 -16.41 -7.14 0.34
CA ASN A 40 -16.59 -7.12 1.79
C ASN A 40 -15.70 -6.07 2.47
N LEU A 41 -14.43 -5.95 2.07
CA LEU A 41 -13.53 -4.89 2.55
C LEU A 41 -14.09 -3.51 2.24
N HIS A 42 -14.51 -3.26 1.00
CA HIS A 42 -15.07 -1.96 0.59
C HIS A 42 -16.35 -1.64 1.33
N LYS A 43 -17.21 -2.63 1.57
CA LYS A 43 -18.45 -2.47 2.32
C LYS A 43 -18.17 -2.07 3.77
N GLN A 44 -17.23 -2.72 4.44
CA GLN A 44 -16.87 -2.41 5.83
C GLN A 44 -16.17 -1.04 5.94
N LEU A 45 -15.35 -0.68 4.96
CA LEU A 45 -14.63 0.60 4.93
C LEU A 45 -15.41 1.76 4.29
N ASN A 46 -16.63 1.55 3.79
CA ASN A 46 -17.36 2.54 3.00
C ASN A 46 -17.53 3.90 3.73
N ASN A 47 -17.80 3.87 5.02
CA ASN A 47 -17.97 5.08 5.84
C ASN A 47 -16.65 5.84 6.07
N LYS A 48 -15.51 5.18 5.84
CA LYS A 48 -14.15 5.72 5.96
C LYS A 48 -13.60 6.22 4.62
N LYS A 49 -14.38 6.22 3.52
CA LYS A 49 -13.93 6.73 2.21
C LYS A 49 -13.51 8.21 2.29
N ILE A 50 -12.32 8.49 1.78
CA ILE A 50 -11.78 9.84 1.66
C ILE A 50 -12.44 10.56 0.50
N ASN A 51 -12.50 9.94 -0.68
CA ASN A 51 -13.14 10.54 -1.85
C ASN A 51 -14.63 10.20 -1.90
N LYS A 52 -15.48 11.20 -1.61
CA LYS A 52 -16.94 11.08 -1.62
C LYS A 52 -17.59 11.44 -2.95
N VAL A 53 -16.80 11.84 -3.96
CA VAL A 53 -17.30 12.29 -5.27
C VAL A 53 -16.93 11.29 -6.36
N ASN A 54 -15.65 10.95 -6.48
CA ASN A 54 -15.17 9.94 -7.42
C ASN A 54 -14.93 8.62 -6.67
N LEU A 55 -15.96 7.78 -6.62
CA LEU A 55 -15.93 6.51 -5.90
C LEU A 55 -14.95 5.47 -6.49
N ARG A 56 -14.46 5.69 -7.73
CA ARG A 56 -13.40 4.86 -8.33
C ARG A 56 -12.03 5.11 -7.69
N LYS A 57 -11.86 6.20 -6.94
CA LYS A 57 -10.65 6.45 -6.14
C LYS A 57 -10.84 5.85 -4.75
N GLU A 58 -10.26 4.67 -4.54
CA GLU A 58 -10.51 3.79 -3.40
C GLU A 58 -9.56 4.08 -2.23
N PHE A 59 -9.61 5.31 -1.72
CA PHE A 59 -8.84 5.72 -0.54
C PHE A 59 -9.73 5.75 0.70
N PHE A 60 -9.24 5.21 1.81
CA PHE A 60 -9.95 5.07 3.08
C PHE A 60 -9.09 5.56 4.24
N ASN A 61 -9.70 6.21 5.24
CA ASN A 61 -9.02 6.63 6.46
C ASN A 61 -9.22 5.60 7.56
N THR A 62 -8.19 4.80 7.85
CA THR A 62 -8.22 3.72 8.86
C THR A 62 -6.86 3.56 9.52
N THR A 63 -6.83 2.95 10.70
CA THR A 63 -5.57 2.55 11.35
C THR A 63 -5.10 1.18 10.84
N ILE A 64 -3.81 0.88 11.02
CA ILE A 64 -3.22 -0.42 10.66
C ILE A 64 -3.89 -1.54 11.47
N ASP A 65 -4.09 -1.32 12.78
CA ASP A 65 -4.70 -2.31 13.68
C ASP A 65 -6.13 -2.69 13.25
N GLU A 66 -6.95 -1.69 12.93
CA GLU A 66 -8.30 -1.93 12.42
C GLU A 66 -8.29 -2.66 11.08
N LEU A 67 -7.28 -2.41 10.24
CA LEU A 67 -7.16 -3.06 8.94
C LEU A 67 -6.71 -4.51 9.07
N GLU A 68 -5.75 -4.79 9.97
CA GLU A 68 -5.29 -6.14 10.32
C GLU A 68 -6.44 -7.00 10.83
N ASP A 69 -7.17 -6.51 11.84
CA ASP A 69 -8.34 -7.19 12.41
C ASP A 69 -9.40 -7.48 11.34
N LEU A 70 -9.66 -6.50 10.47
CA LEU A 70 -10.62 -6.64 9.38
C LEU A 70 -10.17 -7.71 8.37
N VAL A 71 -8.90 -7.69 7.96
CA VAL A 71 -8.33 -8.68 7.04
C VAL A 71 -8.41 -10.07 7.64
N TYR A 72 -7.97 -10.27 8.89
CA TYR A 72 -8.02 -11.57 9.57
C TYR A 72 -9.44 -12.07 9.82
N SER A 73 -10.42 -11.17 9.98
CA SER A 73 -11.83 -11.56 10.10
C SER A 73 -12.39 -12.18 8.81
N LEU A 74 -11.88 -11.77 7.64
CA LEU A 74 -12.35 -12.20 6.33
C LEU A 74 -11.49 -13.32 5.74
N GLU A 75 -10.18 -13.24 5.90
CA GLU A 75 -9.20 -14.20 5.40
C GLU A 75 -8.12 -14.45 6.47
N PRO A 76 -8.34 -15.38 7.42
CA PRO A 76 -7.40 -15.65 8.51
C PRO A 76 -6.03 -16.17 8.07
N SER A 77 -5.91 -16.60 6.82
CA SER A 77 -4.67 -17.12 6.24
C SER A 77 -3.78 -16.03 5.64
N ALA A 78 -4.27 -14.78 5.57
CA ALA A 78 -3.54 -13.67 4.98
C ALA A 78 -2.26 -13.35 5.77
N GLU A 79 -1.17 -13.06 5.07
CA GLU A 79 0.01 -12.48 5.70
C GLU A 79 -0.18 -10.96 5.85
N PHE A 80 0.16 -10.40 7.01
CA PHE A 80 0.02 -8.97 7.28
C PHE A 80 1.28 -8.43 7.97
N ASN A 81 1.93 -7.46 7.35
CA ASN A 81 3.14 -6.82 7.83
C ASN A 81 2.81 -5.43 8.41
N ARG A 82 3.19 -5.19 9.67
CA ARG A 82 2.97 -3.91 10.37
C ARG A 82 4.21 -3.01 10.42
N THR A 83 5.37 -3.51 10.04
CA THR A 83 6.66 -2.82 10.22
C THR A 83 7.08 -1.99 9.01
N MET A 84 6.16 -1.69 8.09
CA MET A 84 6.45 -0.77 6.99
C MET A 84 6.78 0.61 7.56
N LEU A 85 7.93 1.15 7.13
CA LEU A 85 8.54 2.33 7.74
C LEU A 85 8.15 3.64 7.07
N ALA A 86 7.41 3.65 5.94
CA ALA A 86 7.09 4.88 5.20
C ALA A 86 8.33 5.77 4.99
N GLU A 87 9.44 5.17 4.55
CA GLU A 87 10.76 5.80 4.56
C GLU A 87 10.78 7.13 3.80
N GLN A 88 10.27 7.14 2.56
CA GLN A 88 10.23 8.35 1.74
C GLN A 88 9.41 9.47 2.39
N TYR A 89 8.32 9.12 3.07
CA TYR A 89 7.50 10.09 3.79
C TYR A 89 8.29 10.72 4.95
N TYR A 90 8.90 9.92 5.83
CA TYR A 90 9.67 10.47 6.95
C TYR A 90 10.94 11.18 6.51
N GLN A 91 11.60 10.72 5.45
CA GLN A 91 12.72 11.43 4.82
C GLN A 91 12.28 12.80 4.34
N SER A 92 11.13 12.91 3.67
CA SER A 92 10.60 14.20 3.20
C SER A 92 10.25 15.16 4.36
N MET A 93 9.83 14.61 5.50
CA MET A 93 9.53 15.39 6.71
C MET A 93 10.79 15.84 7.46
N ALA A 94 11.91 15.13 7.30
CA ALA A 94 13.17 15.42 7.97
C ALA A 94 14.02 16.49 7.26
N VAL A 95 13.62 16.90 6.05
CA VAL A 95 14.38 17.80 5.19
C VAL A 95 13.55 19.06 4.91
N ASP A 96 14.08 20.24 5.26
CA ASP A 96 13.38 21.52 5.09
C ASP A 96 13.51 22.10 3.65
N GLU A 97 14.58 21.76 2.93
CA GLU A 97 14.88 22.28 1.58
C GLU A 97 15.24 21.14 0.63
N VAL A 98 14.77 21.22 -0.63
CA VAL A 98 15.10 20.21 -1.66
C VAL A 98 16.63 20.20 -1.88
N PRO A 99 17.33 19.08 -1.65
CA PRO A 99 18.78 19.03 -1.80
C PRO A 99 19.20 19.36 -3.24
N GLU A 100 20.21 20.22 -3.43
CA GLU A 100 20.70 20.56 -4.79
C GLU A 100 21.33 19.36 -5.53
N ASN A 101 21.74 18.32 -4.79
CA ASN A 101 22.27 17.07 -5.32
C ASN A 101 21.39 15.90 -4.84
N VAL A 102 20.23 15.70 -5.47
CA VAL A 102 19.43 14.49 -5.25
C VAL A 102 20.11 13.36 -6.01
N ASN A 103 20.80 12.46 -5.29
CA ASN A 103 21.02 11.11 -5.83
C ASN A 103 19.63 10.52 -6.00
N ILE A 104 19.22 10.31 -7.26
CA ILE A 104 18.02 9.53 -7.57
C ILE A 104 18.26 8.19 -6.89
N ILE A 105 17.45 7.87 -5.87
CA ILE A 105 17.47 6.56 -5.24
C ILE A 105 16.89 5.62 -6.29
N ASP A 106 17.76 5.05 -7.13
CA ASP A 106 17.38 3.94 -8.00
C ASP A 106 17.16 2.73 -7.08
N ASP A 107 15.90 2.42 -6.82
CA ASP A 107 15.41 1.33 -5.96
C ASP A 107 15.83 -0.09 -6.42
N GLU A 108 16.68 -0.24 -7.44
CA GLU A 108 17.17 -1.54 -7.91
C GLU A 108 18.30 -2.14 -7.06
N ASN A 109 18.83 -1.43 -6.06
CA ASN A 109 20.01 -1.85 -5.27
C ASN A 109 19.74 -2.21 -3.79
N VAL A 110 18.49 -2.45 -3.40
CA VAL A 110 18.20 -3.05 -2.08
C VAL A 110 18.26 -4.58 -2.22
N GLY A 111 19.46 -5.14 -2.44
CA GLY A 111 19.57 -6.56 -2.73
C GLY A 111 20.96 -7.21 -2.82
N GLU A 112 22.05 -6.52 -2.49
CA GLU A 112 23.37 -7.17 -2.36
C GLU A 112 24.10 -6.69 -1.10
N ASP A 113 23.57 -7.09 0.06
CA ASP A 113 24.40 -7.31 1.24
C ASP A 113 24.41 -8.83 1.52
N ASP A 114 25.11 -9.58 0.67
CA ASP A 114 25.58 -10.94 0.98
C ASP A 114 27.12 -10.92 1.04
N GLU A 115 27.62 -11.03 2.29
CA GLU A 115 28.99 -11.27 2.79
C GLU A 115 30.07 -10.17 2.73
#